data_AF-A0AAX0PT14-F1
#
_entry.id   AF-A0AAX0PT14-F1
#
_cell.length_a   1.000
_cell.length_b   1.000
_cell.length_c   1.000
_cell.angle_alpha   90.00
_cell.angle_beta   90.00
_cell.angle_gamma   90.00
#
_symmetry.space_group_name_H-M   'P 1'
#
loop_
_entity.id
_entity.type
_entity.pdbx_description
1 polymer ?
#
loop_
_entity_poly.entity_id
_entity_poly.type
_entity_poly.pdbx_seq_one_letter_code
_entity_poly.pdbx_strand_id
1 'polypeptide(L)'
;MYYFGNLDTLGIQTFLTLKEEAKLNNLQPWITMYERLINKSTVTENSFRKNRLEISQKKLDKFTKYFDQSYQQMIRDLLLYQERSISYEILSVKDFLQ
;
A
#
# COMPACT_ATOMS: atom_id res chain seq x y z
N MET A 1 6.68 6.91 13.46
CA MET A 1 6.11 7.82 12.44
C MET A 1 5.51 6.95 11.36
N TYR A 2 4.30 7.26 10.91
CA TYR A 2 3.60 6.43 9.94
C TYR A 2 3.52 7.09 8.56
N TYR A 3 3.70 6.28 7.52
CA TYR A 3 3.44 6.65 6.14
C TYR A 3 2.10 6.06 5.71
N PHE A 4 1.27 6.88 5.07
CA PHE A 4 0.06 6.41 4.42
C PHE A 4 -0.13 7.15 3.09
N GLY A 5 -0.51 6.41 2.05
CA GLY A 5 -0.71 6.90 0.70
C GLY A 5 -1.45 5.85 -0.13
N ASN A 6 -1.52 6.05 -1.44
CA ASN A 6 -2.07 5.03 -2.34
C ASN A 6 -1.29 3.71 -2.20
N LEU A 7 -2.00 2.59 -2.38
CA LEU A 7 -1.38 1.30 -2.59
C LEU A 7 -1.13 1.12 -4.09
N ASP A 8 -0.05 1.76 -4.55
CA ASP A 8 0.45 1.71 -5.91
C ASP A 8 1.99 1.79 -5.92
N THR A 9 2.60 1.64 -7.09
CA THR A 9 4.06 1.69 -7.23
C THR A 9 4.66 3.02 -6.76
N LEU A 10 3.98 4.15 -7.00
CA LEU A 10 4.48 5.47 -6.62
C LEU A 10 4.46 5.64 -5.09
N GLY A 11 3.36 5.29 -4.43
CA GLY A 11 3.23 5.36 -2.97
C GLY A 11 4.27 4.50 -2.26
N ILE A 12 4.49 3.27 -2.74
CA ILE A 12 5.53 2.40 -2.19
C ILE A 12 6.92 3.00 -2.44
N GLN A 13 7.20 3.55 -3.63
CA GLN A 13 8.47 4.20 -3.90
C GLN A 13 8.68 5.44 -3.01
N THR A 14 7.65 6.25 -2.79
CA THR A 14 7.72 7.39 -1.87
C THR A 14 8.05 6.94 -0.45
N PHE A 15 7.40 5.89 0.07
CA PHE A 15 7.75 5.32 1.36
C PHE A 15 9.23 4.91 1.44
N LEU A 16 9.71 4.18 0.43
CA LEU A 16 11.09 3.68 0.41
C LEU A 16 12.10 4.83 0.34
N THR A 17 11.87 5.84 -0.51
CA THR A 17 12.71 7.05 -0.60
C THR A 17 12.73 7.82 0.72
N LEU A 18 11.58 8.04 1.36
CA LEU A 18 11.51 8.69 2.67
C LEU A 18 12.26 7.89 3.75
N LYS A 19 12.19 6.56 3.71
CA LYS A 19 12.86 5.73 4.70
C LYS A 19 14.38 5.67 4.48
N GLU A 20 14.82 5.46 3.25
CA GLU A 20 16.22 5.18 2.91
C GLU A 20 17.04 6.45 2.63
N GLU A 21 16.51 7.37 1.83
CA GLU A 21 17.24 8.56 1.38
C GLU A 21 17.15 9.69 2.42
N ALA A 22 15.95 9.90 2.99
CA ALA A 22 15.76 10.90 4.05
C ALA A 22 16.14 10.38 5.46
N LYS A 23 16.68 9.15 5.55
CA LYS A 23 17.16 8.50 6.79
C LYS A 23 16.12 8.49 7.93
N LEU A 24 14.84 8.40 7.57
CA LEU A 24 13.74 8.33 8.53
C LEU A 24 13.59 6.88 9.04
N ASN A 25 14.55 6.42 9.84
CA ASN A 25 14.66 5.03 10.28
C ASN A 25 13.40 4.50 10.98
N ASN A 26 12.69 5.38 11.70
CA ASN A 26 11.47 5.08 12.45
C ASN A 26 10.18 5.24 11.63
N LEU A 27 10.27 5.42 10.30
CA LEU A 27 9.13 5.43 9.39
C LEU A 27 8.66 4.00 9.11
N GLN A 28 7.38 3.75 9.31
CA GLN A 28 6.71 2.49 9.01
C GLN A 28 5.42 2.77 8.20
N PRO A 29 4.94 1.83 7.36
CA PRO A 29 3.61 1.95 6.79
C PRO A 29 2.56 1.98 7.91
N TRP A 30 1.47 2.72 7.72
CA TRP A 30 0.32 2.62 8.62
C TRP A 30 -0.45 1.33 8.32
N ILE A 31 0.01 0.21 8.87
CA ILE A 31 -0.45 -1.14 8.56
C ILE A 31 -1.99 -1.23 8.61
N THR A 32 -2.60 -0.85 9.74
CA THR A 32 -4.05 -0.89 9.93
C THR A 32 -4.83 -0.13 8.86
N MET A 33 -4.31 1.02 8.37
CA MET A 33 -4.99 1.79 7.32
C MET A 33 -4.85 1.15 5.94
N TYR A 34 -3.70 0.56 5.64
CA TYR A 34 -3.52 -0.21 4.40
C TYR A 34 -4.38 -1.49 4.40
N GLU A 35 -4.52 -2.16 5.53
CA GLU A 35 -5.42 -3.32 5.65
C GLU A 35 -6.88 -2.93 5.44
N ARG A 36 -7.33 -1.83 6.08
CA ARG A 36 -8.66 -1.25 5.84
C ARG A 36 -8.85 -0.88 4.37
N LEU A 37 -7.84 -0.27 3.75
CA LEU A 37 -7.85 0.09 2.33
C LEU A 37 -8.05 -1.15 1.44
N ILE A 38 -7.30 -2.22 1.68
CA ILE A 38 -7.42 -3.48 0.94
C ILE A 38 -8.81 -4.09 1.15
N ASN A 39 -9.26 -4.25 2.39
CA ASN A 39 -10.56 -4.85 2.71
C ASN A 39 -11.74 -4.05 2.13
N LYS A 40 -11.66 -2.72 2.13
CA LYS A 40 -12.69 -1.87 1.53
C LYS A 40 -12.70 -1.98 0.01
N SER A 41 -11.52 -2.11 -0.62
CA SER A 41 -11.42 -2.26 -2.08
C SER A 41 -12.09 -3.55 -2.58
N THR A 42 -12.07 -4.64 -1.82
CA THR A 42 -12.65 -5.92 -2.23
C THR A 42 -14.18 -5.93 -2.27
N VAL A 43 -14.84 -4.97 -1.60
CA VAL A 43 -16.31 -4.86 -1.54
C VAL A 43 -16.86 -3.60 -2.24
N THR A 44 -15.98 -2.70 -2.68
CA THR A 44 -16.36 -1.45 -3.35
C THR A 44 -16.19 -1.61 -4.85
N GLU A 45 -17.28 -1.47 -5.61
CA GLU A 45 -17.22 -1.52 -7.08
C GLU A 45 -16.29 -0.45 -7.65
N ASN A 46 -15.54 -0.79 -8.71
CA ASN A 46 -14.63 0.13 -9.42
C ASN A 46 -13.56 0.80 -8.54
N SER A 47 -13.21 0.20 -7.40
CA SER A 47 -12.18 0.69 -6.47
C SER A 47 -10.75 0.50 -7.00
N PHE A 48 -10.55 -0.48 -7.88
CA PHE A 48 -9.25 -0.77 -8.48
C PHE A 48 -8.99 0.14 -9.67
N ARG A 49 -7.80 0.75 -9.68
CA ARG A 49 -7.25 1.49 -10.82
C ARG A 49 -6.14 0.66 -11.47
N LYS A 50 -5.76 1.00 -12.70
CA LYS A 50 -4.57 0.41 -13.33
C LYS A 50 -3.32 0.93 -12.62
N ASN A 51 -2.44 0.04 -12.18
CA ASN A 51 -1.11 0.41 -11.73
C ASN A 51 -0.29 0.84 -12.94
N ARG A 52 0.04 2.13 -13.04
CA ARG A 52 0.67 2.70 -14.25
C ARG A 52 2.16 2.43 -14.35
N LEU A 53 2.80 1.97 -13.27
CA LEU A 53 4.23 1.73 -13.19
C LEU A 53 4.49 0.33 -12.64
N GLU A 54 5.48 -0.35 -13.19
CA GLU A 54 5.95 -1.63 -12.69
C GLU A 54 6.75 -1.44 -11.39
N ILE A 55 6.56 -2.37 -10.43
CA ILE A 55 7.36 -2.44 -9.21
C ILE A 55 8.13 -3.76 -9.19
N SER A 56 9.41 -3.71 -8.83
CA SER A 56 10.20 -4.93 -8.69
C SER A 56 9.84 -5.67 -7.40
N GLN A 57 9.90 -7.01 -7.44
CA GLN A 57 9.70 -7.87 -6.27
C GLN A 57 10.52 -7.40 -5.05
N LYS A 58 11.79 -7.05 -5.26
CA LYS A 58 12.69 -6.58 -4.19
C LYS A 58 12.19 -5.31 -3.51
N LYS A 59 11.67 -4.33 -4.27
CA LYS A 59 11.10 -3.10 -3.70
C LYS A 59 9.82 -3.43 -2.94
N LEU A 60 9.00 -4.31 -3.50
CA LEU A 60 7.75 -4.71 -2.88
C LEU A 60 7.98 -5.45 -1.56
N ASP A 61 8.94 -6.37 -1.50
CA ASP A 61 9.30 -7.12 -0.28
C ASP A 61 9.76 -6.20 0.87
N LYS A 62 10.48 -5.12 0.55
CA LYS A 62 10.88 -4.12 1.56
C LYS A 62 9.66 -3.42 2.19
N PHE A 63 8.57 -3.27 1.45
CA PHE A 63 7.33 -2.66 1.90
C PHE A 63 6.39 -3.68 2.56
N THR A 64 6.23 -4.88 2.00
CA THR A 64 5.28 -5.86 2.51
C THR A 64 5.76 -6.55 3.79
N LYS A 65 7.06 -6.53 4.12
CA LYS A 65 7.59 -7.14 5.36
C LYS A 65 6.97 -6.63 6.68
N TYR A 66 6.27 -5.50 6.66
CA TYR A 66 5.59 -4.94 7.83
C TYR A 66 4.20 -5.53 8.06
N PHE A 67 3.67 -6.30 7.10
CA PHE A 67 2.32 -6.81 7.10
C PHE A 67 2.29 -8.30 7.44
N ASP A 68 1.14 -8.79 7.90
CA ASP A 68 0.91 -10.22 8.04
C ASP A 68 0.88 -10.94 6.70
N GLN A 69 1.19 -12.24 6.70
CA GLN A 69 1.41 -13.03 5.48
C GLN A 69 0.22 -12.98 4.50
N SER A 70 -1.01 -12.93 4.99
CA SER A 70 -2.22 -12.79 4.17
C SER A 70 -2.20 -11.48 3.37
N TYR A 71 -1.95 -10.34 4.03
CA TYR A 71 -1.87 -9.04 3.36
C TYR A 71 -0.62 -8.90 2.50
N GLN A 72 0.51 -9.53 2.86
CA GLN A 72 1.67 -9.59 1.98
C GLN A 72 1.31 -10.22 0.63
N GLN A 73 0.57 -11.34 0.67
CA GLN A 73 0.14 -12.03 -0.55
C GLN A 73 -0.85 -11.17 -1.34
N MET A 74 -1.86 -10.58 -0.68
CA MET A 74 -2.83 -9.70 -1.35
C MET A 74 -2.17 -8.52 -2.06
N ILE A 75 -1.20 -7.86 -1.40
CA ILE A 75 -0.48 -6.73 -1.98
C ILE A 75 0.36 -7.17 -3.19
N ARG A 76 1.03 -8.32 -3.10
CA ARG A 76 1.80 -8.89 -4.23
C ARG A 76 0.89 -9.23 -5.40
N ASP A 77 -0.22 -9.90 -5.14
CA ASP A 77 -1.17 -10.28 -6.17
C ASP A 77 -1.73 -9.06 -6.89
N LEU A 78 -2.10 -8.03 -6.12
CA LEU A 78 -2.62 -6.77 -6.64
C LEU A 78 -1.61 -6.08 -7.57
N LEU A 79 -0.36 -5.91 -7.14
CA LEU A 79 0.61 -5.06 -7.82
C LEU A 79 1.43 -5.78 -8.89
N LEU A 80 1.76 -7.06 -8.71
CA LEU A 80 2.63 -7.82 -9.61
C LEU A 80 1.87 -8.66 -10.63
N TYR A 81 0.75 -9.26 -10.25
CA TYR A 81 0.03 -10.20 -11.11
C TYR A 81 -1.21 -9.59 -11.73
N GLN A 82 -1.90 -8.71 -11.01
CA GLN A 82 -3.13 -8.08 -11.49
C GLN A 82 -2.92 -6.70 -12.10
N GLU A 83 -1.73 -6.10 -11.93
CA GLU A 83 -1.43 -4.72 -12.34
C GLU A 83 -2.47 -3.69 -11.85
N ARG A 84 -2.99 -3.90 -10.64
CA ARG A 84 -4.02 -3.06 -10.02
C ARG A 84 -3.42 -2.21 -8.91
N SER A 85 -4.04 -1.07 -8.69
CA SER A 85 -3.75 -0.16 -7.58
C SER A 85 -5.01 0.22 -6.84
N ILE A 86 -4.85 0.65 -5.58
CA ILE A 86 -5.95 1.16 -4.76
C ILE A 86 -5.60 2.57 -4.31
N SER A 87 -6.46 3.53 -4.63
CA SER A 87 -6.31 4.90 -4.16
C SER A 87 -6.82 5.04 -2.73
N TYR A 88 -6.11 5.79 -1.89
CA TYR A 88 -6.57 6.07 -0.52
C TYR A 88 -7.92 6.79 -0.49
N GLU A 89 -8.33 7.42 -1.60
CA GLU A 89 -9.61 8.14 -1.77
C GLU A 89 -10.84 7.26 -1.56
N ILE A 90 -10.71 5.93 -1.61
CA ILE A 90 -11.84 5.04 -1.28
C ILE A 90 -12.18 5.08 0.22
N LEU A 91 -11.24 5.52 1.06
CA LEU A 91 -11.46 5.69 2.49
C LEU A 91 -12.18 7.02 2.76
N SER A 92 -13.11 6.97 3.70
CA SER A 92 -13.84 8.11 4.23
C SER A 92 -13.28 8.49 5.60
N VAL A 93 -13.62 9.68 6.11
CA VAL A 93 -13.21 10.13 7.46
C VAL A 93 -13.54 9.10 8.55
N LYS A 94 -14.67 8.38 8.42
CA LYS A 94 -15.08 7.36 9.39
C LYS A 94 -14.08 6.20 9.50
N ASP A 95 -13.37 5.90 8.42
CA ASP A 95 -12.38 4.82 8.38
C ASP A 95 -11.11 5.16 9.18
N PHE A 96 -10.87 6.44 9.50
CA PHE A 96 -9.73 6.92 10.29
C PHE A 96 -10.03 7.10 11.79
N LEU A 97 -11.31 7.07 12.17
CA LEU A 97 -11.78 7.31 13.54
C LEU A 97 -12.09 6.01 14.31
N GLN A 98 -11.96 4.86 13.66
CA GLN A 98 -12.25 3.53 14.17
C GLN A 98 -11.00 2.68 14.24
#